data_AF-J1I898-F1
#
_entry.id   AF-J1I898-F1
#
_cell.length_a   1.000
_cell.length_b   1.000
_cell.length_c   1.000
_cell.angle_alpha   90.00
_cell.angle_beta   90.00
_cell.angle_gamma   90.00
#
_symmetry.space_group_name_H-M   'P 1'
#
loop_
_entity.id
_entity.type
_entity.pdbx_description
1 polymer ?
#
loop_
_entity_poly.entity_id
_entity_poly.type
_entity_poly.pdbx_seq_one_letter_code
_entity_poly.pdbx_strand_id
1 'polypeptide(L)'
;MKKTIFFLLLSMSFWTCQTETAEQSVQTEKQEQTNNQAAAPKATVSGKLAYPGHLPKDLTIVARNIGTGAMMTSREFNRSTLEYELKLPPGQYEIFTLTQSRPGQKAYYSEYMLCGEGPNCNSHRPVILNLEAGKNYPHISPSDWAAFDKK
;
A
#
# COMPACT_ATOMS: atom_id res chain seq x y z
N MET A 1 41.06 58.85 4.95
CA MET A 1 42.17 58.15 4.27
C MET A 1 41.75 57.88 2.83
N LYS A 2 42.51 58.40 1.87
CA LYS A 2 42.24 58.38 0.43
C LYS A 2 42.92 57.14 -0.18
N LYS A 3 42.23 56.37 -1.03
CA LYS A 3 42.88 55.55 -2.07
C LYS A 3 42.09 55.59 -3.37
N THR A 4 42.68 56.32 -4.29
CA THR A 4 42.37 56.52 -5.70
C THR A 4 42.72 55.25 -6.50
N ILE A 5 41.86 54.83 -7.43
CA ILE A 5 42.25 54.01 -8.59
C ILE A 5 41.56 54.60 -9.82
N PHE A 6 42.38 54.89 -10.83
CA PHE A 6 42.08 55.63 -12.05
C PHE A 6 42.61 54.80 -13.24
N PHE A 7 41.96 54.93 -14.39
CA PHE A 7 42.33 54.44 -15.74
C PHE A 7 42.14 52.93 -15.98
N LEU A 8 41.69 52.44 -17.14
CA LEU A 8 41.97 52.90 -18.50
C LEU A 8 40.89 52.37 -19.47
N LEU A 9 40.37 53.24 -20.33
CA LEU A 9 39.58 52.90 -21.52
C LEU A 9 40.49 52.30 -22.60
N LEU A 10 40.07 51.20 -23.24
CA LEU A 10 40.60 50.82 -24.55
C LEU A 10 39.46 50.41 -25.48
N SER A 11 39.22 51.25 -26.47
CA SER A 11 38.37 51.01 -27.64
C SER A 11 39.15 50.26 -28.72
N MET A 12 38.59 49.17 -29.27
CA MET A 12 38.92 48.71 -30.62
C MET A 12 37.66 48.20 -31.31
N SER A 13 37.61 48.45 -32.62
CA SER A 13 36.40 48.53 -33.43
C SER A 13 36.38 47.47 -34.53
N PHE A 14 35.16 47.01 -34.87
CA PHE A 14 34.65 46.43 -36.14
C PHE A 14 35.40 45.27 -36.83
N TRP A 15 34.71 44.11 -36.96
CA TRP A 15 34.39 43.55 -38.29
C TRP A 15 33.23 42.54 -38.23
N THR A 16 32.32 42.65 -39.17
CA THR A 16 31.13 41.80 -39.36
C THR A 16 31.48 40.54 -40.14
N CYS A 17 30.95 39.38 -39.73
CA CYS A 17 30.66 38.29 -40.66
C CYS A 17 29.35 37.64 -40.22
N GLN A 18 28.31 37.79 -41.06
CA GLN A 18 27.05 37.08 -40.91
C GLN A 18 27.27 35.61 -41.24
N THR A 19 26.82 34.72 -40.36
CA THR A 19 26.35 33.39 -40.75
C THR A 19 24.91 33.26 -40.27
N GLU A 20 24.01 33.26 -41.25
CA GLU A 20 22.65 32.79 -41.10
C GLU A 20 22.71 31.28 -40.83
N THR A 21 22.20 30.87 -39.68
CA THR A 21 21.76 29.49 -39.50
C THR A 21 20.44 29.58 -38.75
N ALA A 22 19.38 29.46 -39.54
CA ALA A 22 18.08 29.11 -39.03
C ALA A 22 18.21 27.74 -38.37
N GLU A 23 18.15 27.68 -37.04
CA GLU A 23 17.70 26.46 -36.39
C GLU A 23 16.99 26.78 -35.10
N GLN A 24 15.67 26.75 -35.22
CA GLN A 24 14.74 26.21 -34.25
C GLN A 24 14.72 26.92 -32.90
N SER A 25 13.65 27.72 -32.73
CA SER A 25 13.04 27.99 -31.45
C SER A 25 12.75 26.66 -30.73
N VAL A 26 13.73 26.20 -29.96
CA VAL A 26 13.54 25.22 -28.90
C VAL A 26 12.51 25.84 -27.98
N GLN A 27 11.32 25.27 -28.03
CA GLN A 27 10.25 25.58 -27.13
C GLN A 27 10.78 25.41 -25.72
N THR A 28 10.96 26.54 -25.03
CA THR A 28 10.97 26.54 -23.58
C THR A 28 9.53 26.35 -23.16
N GLU A 29 9.04 25.12 -23.32
CA GLU A 29 7.95 24.57 -22.54
C GLU A 29 8.41 24.63 -21.09
N LYS A 30 8.06 25.77 -20.49
CA LYS A 30 7.78 25.91 -19.07
C LYS A 30 7.04 24.65 -18.65
N GLN A 31 7.75 23.79 -17.95
CA GLN A 31 7.30 22.50 -17.44
C GLN A 31 5.95 22.65 -16.75
N GLU A 32 4.90 22.23 -17.45
CA GLU A 32 3.67 21.79 -16.83
C GLU A 32 3.88 20.32 -16.44
N GLN A 33 4.62 20.12 -15.35
CA GLN A 33 4.56 18.86 -14.60
C GLN A 33 3.19 18.78 -13.92
N THR A 34 2.15 18.45 -14.70
CA THR A 34 0.95 17.86 -14.13
C THR A 34 1.31 16.46 -13.66
N ASN A 35 1.49 16.36 -12.34
CA ASN A 35 1.48 15.15 -11.53
C ASN A 35 0.32 14.20 -11.96
N ASN A 36 0.60 13.33 -12.93
CA ASN A 36 -0.22 12.17 -13.28
C ASN A 36 0.56 10.91 -12.91
N GLN A 37 0.97 10.80 -11.64
CA GLN A 37 1.39 9.53 -11.06
C GLN A 37 0.12 8.68 -10.87
N ALA A 38 -0.21 7.84 -11.85
CA ALA A 38 -1.30 6.88 -11.70
C ALA A 38 -1.10 6.06 -10.41
N ALA A 39 -2.16 5.94 -9.60
CA ALA A 39 -2.10 5.19 -8.35
C ALA A 39 -1.65 3.75 -8.63
N ALA A 40 -0.70 3.23 -7.84
CA ALA A 40 -0.21 1.87 -8.00
C ALA A 40 -1.37 0.87 -7.95
N PRO A 41 -1.36 -0.18 -8.79
CA PRO A 41 -2.42 -1.18 -8.78
C PRO A 41 -2.50 -1.88 -7.43
N LYS A 42 -3.73 -2.07 -6.93
CA LYS A 42 -3.97 -2.76 -5.66
C LYS A 42 -3.79 -4.26 -5.82
N ALA A 43 -3.30 -4.92 -4.78
CA ALA A 43 -3.31 -6.36 -4.62
C ALA A 43 -4.73 -6.84 -4.28
N THR A 44 -5.05 -8.06 -4.67
CA THR A 44 -6.31 -8.73 -4.34
C THR A 44 -6.05 -9.81 -3.30
N VAL A 45 -6.74 -9.75 -2.16
CA VAL A 45 -6.67 -10.75 -1.09
C VAL A 45 -8.04 -11.42 -0.98
N SER A 46 -8.08 -12.76 -1.04
CA SER A 46 -9.32 -13.51 -0.96
C SER A 46 -9.18 -14.77 -0.12
N GLY A 47 -10.31 -15.23 0.42
CA GLY A 47 -10.36 -16.44 1.23
C GLY A 47 -11.76 -16.70 1.77
N LYS A 48 -11.85 -17.60 2.75
CA LYS A 48 -13.11 -18.00 3.37
C LYS A 48 -13.12 -17.63 4.84
N LEU A 49 -14.22 -17.02 5.27
CA LEU A 49 -14.45 -16.72 6.67
C LEU A 49 -15.03 -17.96 7.37
N ALA A 50 -14.72 -18.12 8.65
CA ALA A 50 -15.40 -19.05 9.52
C ALA A 50 -15.64 -18.42 10.89
N TYR A 51 -16.73 -18.82 11.54
CA TYR A 51 -17.12 -18.35 12.85
C TYR A 51 -17.63 -19.51 13.71
N PRO A 52 -17.22 -19.63 14.99
CA PRO A 52 -17.73 -20.67 15.86
C PRO A 52 -19.22 -20.45 16.16
N GLY A 53 -20.08 -21.33 15.63
CA GLY A 53 -21.53 -21.30 15.86
C GLY A 53 -22.29 -20.48 14.82
N HIS A 54 -23.26 -19.68 15.28
CA HIS A 54 -24.10 -18.89 14.37
C HIS A 54 -23.36 -17.66 13.84
N LEU A 55 -23.33 -17.51 12.50
CA LEU A 55 -22.61 -16.44 11.82
C LEU A 55 -23.17 -15.05 12.17
N PRO A 56 -22.37 -14.17 12.81
CA PRO A 56 -22.83 -12.83 13.16
C PRO A 56 -23.15 -11.98 11.93
N LYS A 57 -24.09 -11.05 12.08
CA LYS A 57 -24.43 -10.07 11.03
C LYS A 57 -23.36 -8.99 10.87
N ASP A 58 -22.57 -8.78 11.91
CA ASP A 58 -21.57 -7.72 12.01
C ASP A 58 -20.13 -8.21 11.88
N LEU A 59 -19.95 -9.45 11.39
CA LEU A 59 -18.63 -10.00 11.09
C LEU A 59 -17.92 -9.08 10.09
N THR A 60 -16.76 -8.57 10.49
CA THR A 60 -15.99 -7.58 9.75
C THR A 60 -14.60 -8.12 9.48
N ILE A 61 -14.15 -8.10 8.23
CA ILE A 61 -12.78 -8.38 7.82
C ILE A 61 -11.98 -7.09 8.01
N VAL A 62 -10.78 -7.21 8.60
CA VAL A 62 -9.86 -6.11 8.83
C VAL A 62 -8.49 -6.46 8.26
N ALA A 63 -7.94 -5.56 7.45
CA ALA A 63 -6.55 -5.57 7.04
C ALA A 63 -5.81 -4.42 7.73
N ARG A 64 -4.87 -4.75 8.61
CA ARG A 64 -4.03 -3.77 9.30
C ARG A 64 -2.67 -3.71 8.62
N ASN A 65 -2.33 -2.56 8.05
CA ASN A 65 -0.98 -2.31 7.56
C ASN A 65 -0.04 -2.18 8.76
N ILE A 66 0.95 -3.04 8.89
CA ILE A 66 1.83 -3.05 10.08
C ILE A 66 2.87 -1.93 10.06
N GLY A 67 3.19 -1.36 8.89
CA GLY A 67 4.12 -0.26 8.77
C GLY A 67 3.50 1.10 9.12
N THR A 68 2.21 1.29 8.80
CA THR A 68 1.50 2.57 9.01
C THR A 68 0.46 2.54 10.12
N GLY A 69 0.04 1.35 10.56
CA GLY A 69 -1.09 1.17 11.48
C GLY A 69 -2.46 1.39 10.85
N ALA A 70 -2.54 1.77 9.57
CA ALA A 70 -3.80 2.01 8.89
C ALA A 70 -4.64 0.73 8.81
N MET A 71 -5.95 0.85 9.09
CA MET A 71 -6.89 -0.25 9.03
C MET A 71 -7.86 -0.06 7.87
N MET A 72 -8.00 -1.09 7.05
CA MET A 72 -9.05 -1.21 6.06
C MET A 72 -10.06 -2.24 6.54
N THR A 73 -11.34 -1.89 6.58
CA THR A 73 -12.41 -2.77 7.09
C THR A 73 -13.45 -3.03 6.00
N SER A 74 -13.93 -4.26 5.90
CA SER A 74 -15.05 -4.62 5.02
C SER A 74 -16.01 -5.58 5.71
N ARG A 75 -17.30 -5.48 5.35
CA ARG A 75 -18.33 -6.48 5.69
C ARG A 75 -18.87 -7.18 4.44
N GLU A 76 -18.23 -6.94 3.30
CA GLU A 76 -18.62 -7.51 2.02
C GLU A 76 -18.03 -8.91 1.88
N PHE A 77 -18.91 -9.91 1.92
CA PHE A 77 -18.59 -11.31 1.63
C PHE A 77 -19.88 -12.05 1.27
N ASN A 78 -19.76 -13.14 0.54
CA ASN A 78 -20.91 -13.98 0.21
C ASN A 78 -21.36 -14.74 1.46
N ARG A 79 -22.57 -14.49 1.96
CA ARG A 79 -23.07 -15.14 3.20
C ARG A 79 -23.34 -16.63 3.06
N SER A 80 -23.50 -17.14 1.84
CA SER A 80 -23.74 -18.57 1.58
C SER A 80 -22.43 -19.35 1.45
N THR A 81 -21.41 -18.78 0.79
CA THR A 81 -20.10 -19.45 0.58
C THR A 81 -19.01 -19.01 1.56
N LEU A 82 -19.26 -17.93 2.30
CA LEU A 82 -18.33 -17.24 3.20
C LEU A 82 -17.07 -16.68 2.52
N GLU A 83 -17.10 -16.55 1.20
CA GLU A 83 -15.98 -16.03 0.41
C GLU A 83 -15.96 -14.52 0.41
N TYR A 84 -14.77 -13.95 0.53
CA TYR A 84 -14.53 -12.50 0.49
C TYR A 84 -13.43 -12.14 -0.49
N GLU A 85 -13.41 -10.86 -0.89
CA GLU A 85 -12.33 -10.23 -1.63
C GLU A 85 -12.02 -8.85 -1.04
N LEU A 86 -10.73 -8.52 -0.89
CA LEU A 86 -10.25 -7.21 -0.52
C LEU A 86 -9.25 -6.69 -1.55
N LYS A 87 -9.37 -5.41 -1.92
CA LYS A 87 -8.37 -4.72 -2.74
C LYS A 87 -7.54 -3.79 -1.88
N LEU A 88 -6.27 -4.13 -1.69
CA LEU A 88 -5.35 -3.45 -0.78
C LEU A 88 -4.17 -2.84 -1.53
N PRO A 89 -3.69 -1.64 -1.18
CA PRO A 89 -2.41 -1.15 -1.67
C PRO A 89 -1.26 -2.10 -1.30
N PRO A 90 -0.15 -2.11 -2.06
CA PRO A 90 1.06 -2.85 -1.70
C PRO A 90 1.52 -2.51 -0.28
N GLY A 91 2.06 -3.50 0.42
CA GLY A 91 2.52 -3.33 1.80
C GLY A 91 2.46 -4.59 2.63
N GLN A 92 2.74 -4.45 3.92
CA GLN A 92 2.75 -5.56 4.86
C GLN A 92 1.50 -5.52 5.73
N TYR A 93 0.74 -6.62 5.77
CA TYR A 93 -0.55 -6.67 6.44
C TYR A 93 -0.70 -7.87 7.34
N GLU A 94 -1.37 -7.66 8.46
CA GLU A 94 -2.10 -8.72 9.15
C GLU A 94 -3.56 -8.65 8.74
N ILE A 95 -4.16 -9.82 8.52
CA ILE A 95 -5.57 -9.96 8.20
C ILE A 95 -6.27 -10.67 9.35
N PHE A 96 -7.36 -10.09 9.84
CA PHE A 96 -8.16 -10.68 10.91
C PHE A 96 -9.64 -10.31 10.79
N THR A 97 -10.50 -11.00 11.56
CA THR A 97 -11.92 -10.68 11.67
C THR A 97 -12.30 -10.22 13.07
N LEU A 98 -13.35 -9.39 13.16
CA LEU A 98 -13.94 -8.87 14.38
C LEU A 98 -15.48 -8.98 14.34
N THR A 99 -16.10 -9.07 15.51
CA THR A 99 -17.56 -8.99 15.71
C THR A 99 -17.87 -8.55 17.14
N GLN A 100 -19.00 -7.88 17.34
CA GLN A 100 -19.52 -7.55 18.67
C GLN A 100 -19.99 -8.80 19.44
N SER A 101 -20.22 -9.93 18.77
CA SER A 101 -20.50 -11.20 19.46
C SER A 101 -19.30 -11.75 20.25
N ARG A 102 -18.09 -11.27 19.95
CA ARG A 102 -16.83 -11.63 20.65
C ARG A 102 -15.98 -10.37 20.84
N PRO A 103 -16.39 -9.44 21.73
CA PRO A 103 -15.76 -8.15 21.84
C PRO A 103 -14.28 -8.29 22.25
N GLY A 104 -13.40 -7.60 21.53
CA GLY A 104 -11.95 -7.63 21.78
C GLY A 104 -11.22 -8.87 21.27
N GLN A 105 -11.93 -9.90 20.82
CA GLN A 105 -11.33 -11.10 20.22
C GLN A 105 -11.20 -10.92 18.70
N LYS A 106 -10.02 -11.24 18.18
CA LYS A 106 -9.74 -11.26 16.74
C LYS A 106 -9.59 -12.70 16.27
N ALA A 107 -10.03 -12.98 15.06
CA ALA A 107 -9.66 -14.22 14.36
C ALA A 107 -8.64 -13.91 13.29
N TYR A 108 -7.40 -14.35 13.47
CA TYR A 108 -6.32 -14.03 12.53
C TYR A 108 -6.23 -15.02 11.39
N TYR A 109 -5.66 -14.57 10.26
CA TYR A 109 -4.94 -15.47 9.38
C TYR A 109 -3.58 -15.74 10.02
N SER A 110 -3.37 -16.96 10.47
CA SER A 110 -2.26 -17.34 11.37
C SER A 110 -1.52 -18.58 10.88
N GLU A 111 -0.41 -18.90 11.56
CA GLU A 111 0.35 -20.14 11.33
C GLU A 111 -0.51 -21.41 11.54
N TYR A 112 -1.57 -21.33 12.36
CA TYR A 112 -2.54 -22.41 12.56
C TYR A 112 -3.30 -22.72 11.28
N MET A 113 -3.70 -21.67 10.54
CA MET A 113 -4.38 -21.79 9.25
C MET A 113 -3.45 -22.39 8.20
N LEU A 114 -2.16 -22.03 8.21
CA LEU A 114 -1.16 -22.62 7.31
C LEU A 114 -0.89 -24.09 7.58
N CYS A 115 -1.01 -24.52 8.84
CA CYS A 115 -0.80 -25.89 9.29
C CYS A 115 -2.02 -26.80 9.05
N GLY A 116 -3.15 -26.25 8.56
CA GLY A 116 -4.34 -27.02 8.24
C GLY A 116 -5.27 -27.27 9.44
N GLU A 117 -5.17 -26.43 10.49
CA GLU A 117 -6.14 -26.37 11.59
C GLU A 117 -6.29 -27.69 12.38
N GLY A 118 -5.24 -28.50 12.43
CA GLY A 118 -5.22 -29.79 13.12
C GLY A 118 -4.73 -29.70 14.58
N PRO A 119 -4.89 -30.78 15.36
CA PRO A 119 -4.48 -30.82 16.77
C PRO A 119 -2.97 -30.68 16.99
N ASN A 120 -2.15 -30.90 15.95
CA ASN A 120 -0.69 -30.75 16.00
C ASN A 120 -0.24 -29.31 15.67
N CYS A 121 -1.16 -28.42 15.29
CA CYS A 121 -0.87 -27.04 14.95
C CYS A 121 -0.88 -26.19 16.22
N ASN A 122 0.30 -25.97 16.79
CA ASN A 122 0.43 -25.32 18.09
C ASN A 122 0.64 -23.80 18.02
N SER A 123 1.04 -23.27 16.85
CA SER A 123 1.29 -21.85 16.69
C SER A 123 0.08 -21.14 16.12
N HIS A 124 -0.35 -20.09 16.80
CA HIS A 124 -1.43 -19.20 16.39
C HIS A 124 -0.91 -17.80 16.05
N ARG A 125 0.39 -17.66 15.76
CA ARG A 125 0.98 -16.36 15.43
C ARG A 125 0.36 -15.80 14.14
N PRO A 126 -0.02 -14.51 14.10
CA PRO A 126 -0.47 -13.88 12.87
C PRO A 126 0.58 -13.99 11.76
N VAL A 127 0.11 -14.30 10.55
CA VAL A 127 0.97 -14.33 9.36
C VAL A 127 1.00 -12.94 8.74
N ILE A 128 2.21 -12.42 8.54
CA ILE A 128 2.42 -11.15 7.83
C ILE A 128 2.40 -11.41 6.33
N LEU A 129 1.45 -10.79 5.64
CA LEU A 129 1.36 -10.83 4.19
C LEU A 129 2.15 -9.69 3.57
N ASN A 130 3.10 -10.02 2.69
CA ASN A 130 3.83 -9.06 1.87
C ASN A 130 3.11 -8.93 0.52
N LEU A 131 2.26 -7.91 0.40
CA LEU A 131 1.44 -7.68 -0.79
C LEU A 131 2.19 -6.84 -1.83
N GLU A 132 2.33 -7.40 -3.02
CA GLU A 132 2.88 -6.75 -4.21
C GLU A 132 1.76 -6.17 -5.09
N ALA A 133 2.07 -5.10 -5.82
CA ALA A 133 1.11 -4.39 -6.66
C ALA A 133 0.48 -5.30 -7.73
N GLY A 134 -0.85 -5.28 -7.81
CA GLY A 134 -1.62 -6.04 -8.80
C GLY A 134 -1.60 -7.57 -8.66
N LYS A 135 -0.97 -8.12 -7.62
CA LYS A 135 -0.93 -9.57 -7.38
C LYS A 135 -2.19 -10.07 -6.66
N ASN A 136 -2.49 -11.35 -6.87
CA ASN A 136 -3.59 -12.05 -6.21
C ASN A 136 -3.05 -13.00 -5.13
N TYR A 137 -3.65 -12.94 -3.95
CA TYR A 137 -3.33 -13.75 -2.77
C TYR A 137 -4.59 -14.51 -2.33
N PRO A 138 -4.85 -15.70 -2.88
CA PRO A 138 -5.99 -16.52 -2.47
C PRO A 138 -5.71 -17.30 -1.18
N HIS A 139 -6.76 -17.88 -0.61
CA HIS A 139 -6.71 -18.77 0.56
C HIS A 139 -6.23 -18.09 1.85
N ILE A 140 -6.47 -16.79 1.96
CA ILE A 140 -6.23 -16.03 3.17
C ILE A 140 -7.50 -16.11 4.02
N SER A 141 -7.56 -17.08 4.93
CA SER A 141 -8.77 -17.35 5.73
C SER A 141 -8.57 -16.88 7.18
N PRO A 142 -9.01 -15.66 7.56
CA PRO A 142 -8.88 -15.13 8.91
C PRO A 142 -9.93 -15.71 9.87
N SER A 143 -9.70 -16.96 10.27
CA SER A 143 -10.65 -17.80 10.99
C SER A 143 -10.10 -18.38 12.29
N ASP A 144 -8.85 -18.09 12.63
CA ASP A 144 -8.24 -18.57 13.87
C ASP A 144 -8.69 -17.71 15.07
N TRP A 145 -9.85 -18.04 15.62
CA TRP A 145 -10.38 -17.39 16.83
C TRP A 145 -9.59 -17.74 18.10
N ALA A 146 -8.63 -18.68 18.05
CA ALA A 146 -7.76 -19.02 19.17
C ALA A 146 -6.41 -18.24 19.12
N ALA A 147 -6.15 -17.48 18.05
CA ALA A 147 -5.05 -16.53 17.97
C ALA A 147 -5.25 -15.37 18.95
N PHE A 148 -4.99 -15.65 20.22
CA PHE A 148 -4.90 -14.62 21.24
C PHE A 148 -3.62 -13.82 21.01
N ASP A 149 -3.75 -12.49 21.03
CA ASP A 149 -2.63 -11.55 21.21
C ASP A 149 -2.03 -11.83 22.60
N LYS A 150 -1.20 -12.88 22.74
CA LYS A 150 -0.36 -13.08 23.92
C LYS A 150 0.63 -11.94 23.93
N LYS A 151 0.30 -10.89 24.70
CA LYS A 151 1.24 -9.82 25.06
C LYS A 151 2.50 -10.41 25.68
#